data_AF-A0A9Q0W9A1-F1
#
_entry.id   AF-A0A9Q0W9A1-F1
#
_cell.length_a   1.000
_cell.length_b   1.000
_cell.length_c   1.000
_cell.angle_alpha   90.00
_cell.angle_beta   90.00
_cell.angle_gamma   90.00
#
_symmetry.space_group_name_H-M   'P 1'
#
loop_
_entity.id
_entity.type
_entity.pdbx_description
1 polymer ?
#
loop_
_entity_poly.entity_id
_entity_poly.type
_entity_poly.pdbx_seq_one_letter_code
_entity_poly.pdbx_strand_id
1 'polypeptide(L)'
;MDSFCFVHQGSLLLVCIILLAITNLKSKIMVEQNLVTMHTFVIPMADGNDLLTVLVSVKNDTDLSFNRLFGDAADDKVVGFDTEYSLEPKFSRDLNAHVIEKIIALVKLCTKCRCILFRLDKENIHFVHLLKKLSALLANRDIVFVGVRKRDDLAKLRNDYGLEISNFVELSELVVSVLGGPVLGTYGARELASYLRFFEILNPETRPFLLIIWLDNSLNREQIMCAVTDTYAAYKIGKKLLEDRSWKWLH
;
A
#
# COMPACT_ATOMS: atom_id res chain seq x y z
N MET A 1 58.01 -29.07 -15.93
CA MET A 1 57.60 -28.88 -14.52
C MET A 1 58.59 -27.86 -13.99
N ASP A 2 58.31 -26.56 -13.93
CA ASP A 2 57.08 -25.87 -13.50
C ASP A 2 57.04 -24.46 -14.10
N SER A 3 55.91 -24.05 -14.70
CA SER A 3 55.62 -22.65 -15.06
C SER A 3 54.10 -22.44 -15.28
N PHE A 4 53.25 -22.89 -14.36
CA PHE A 4 51.79 -22.67 -14.49
C PHE A 4 51.04 -22.28 -13.20
N CYS A 5 51.74 -21.86 -12.14
CA CYS A 5 51.08 -21.47 -10.88
C CYS A 5 51.03 -19.97 -10.57
N PHE A 6 51.67 -19.08 -11.33
CA PHE A 6 51.75 -17.66 -10.95
C PHE A 6 50.69 -16.73 -11.57
N VAL A 7 49.95 -17.17 -12.59
CA VAL A 7 48.99 -16.29 -13.29
C VAL A 7 47.61 -16.25 -12.59
N HIS A 8 47.27 -17.26 -11.78
CA HIS A 8 45.95 -17.36 -11.15
C HIS A 8 45.78 -16.57 -9.84
N GLN A 9 46.88 -16.17 -9.15
CA GLN A 9 46.78 -15.39 -7.92
C GLN A 9 46.64 -13.87 -8.17
N GLY A 10 47.18 -13.36 -9.28
CA GLY A 10 47.07 -11.93 -9.62
C GLY A 10 45.65 -11.50 -10.02
N SER A 11 44.87 -12.38 -10.65
CA SER A 11 43.51 -12.07 -11.11
C SER A 11 42.49 -12.01 -9.97
N LEU A 12 42.61 -12.90 -8.97
CA LEU A 12 41.75 -12.89 -7.78
C LEU A 12 41.97 -11.65 -6.89
N LEU A 13 43.22 -11.21 -6.75
CA LEU A 13 43.55 -10.00 -5.98
C LEU A 13 42.97 -8.74 -6.63
N LEU A 14 43.04 -8.66 -7.97
CA LEU A 14 42.49 -7.54 -8.73
C LEU A 14 40.95 -7.47 -8.64
N VAL A 15 40.27 -8.63 -8.70
CA VAL A 15 38.82 -8.72 -8.52
C VAL A 15 38.40 -8.28 -7.10
N CYS A 16 39.14 -8.69 -6.07
CA CYS A 16 38.88 -8.25 -4.69
C CYS A 16 39.08 -6.74 -4.50
N ILE A 17 40.13 -6.15 -5.09
CA ILE A 17 40.37 -4.69 -5.02
C ILE A 17 39.27 -3.92 -5.74
N ILE A 18 38.81 -4.41 -6.90
CA ILE A 18 37.70 -3.80 -7.65
C ILE A 18 36.39 -3.93 -6.86
N LEU A 19 36.08 -5.09 -6.25
CA LEU A 19 34.90 -5.24 -5.41
C LEU A 19 34.96 -4.31 -4.19
N LEU A 20 36.11 -4.22 -3.51
CA LEU A 20 36.31 -3.34 -2.36
C LEU A 20 36.21 -1.85 -2.73
N ALA A 21 36.72 -1.48 -3.91
CA ALA A 21 36.58 -0.14 -4.46
C ALA A 21 35.12 0.17 -4.83
N ILE A 22 34.38 -0.78 -5.42
CA ILE A 22 32.95 -0.63 -5.72
C ILE A 22 32.12 -0.56 -4.44
N THR A 23 32.41 -1.36 -3.41
CA THR A 23 31.72 -1.27 -2.12
C THR A 23 32.05 0.03 -1.39
N ASN A 24 33.30 0.52 -1.47
CA ASN A 24 33.68 1.82 -0.91
C ASN A 24 33.11 3.00 -1.70
N LEU A 25 32.94 2.86 -3.02
CA LEU A 25 32.27 3.88 -3.84
C LEU A 25 30.77 3.88 -3.54
N LYS A 26 30.14 2.71 -3.41
CA LYS A 26 28.74 2.58 -2.95
C LYS A 26 28.54 3.16 -1.55
N SER A 27 29.47 2.93 -0.62
CA SER A 27 29.38 3.51 0.72
C SER A 27 29.64 5.02 0.72
N LYS A 28 30.59 5.53 -0.09
CA LYS A 28 30.77 6.99 -0.27
C LYS A 28 29.58 7.67 -0.95
N ILE A 29 28.99 7.04 -1.97
CA ILE A 29 27.77 7.53 -2.64
C ILE A 29 26.56 7.47 -1.68
N MET A 30 26.50 6.47 -0.79
CA MET A 30 25.50 6.41 0.28
C MET A 30 25.70 7.48 1.38
N VAL A 31 26.94 7.95 1.61
CA VAL A 31 27.23 8.96 2.63
C VAL A 31 26.97 10.39 2.13
N GLU A 32 26.93 10.61 0.81
CA GLU A 32 26.73 11.94 0.20
C GLU A 32 25.27 12.25 -0.22
N GLN A 33 24.31 11.38 0.14
CA GLN A 33 22.87 11.59 -0.14
C GLN A 33 22.00 11.70 1.12
N ASN A 34 22.42 12.51 2.09
CA ASN A 34 21.54 13.02 3.15
C ASN A 34 20.53 14.07 2.61
N LEU A 35 19.93 13.83 1.46
CA LEU A 35 18.69 14.50 1.03
C LEU A 35 17.52 13.55 1.30
N VAL A 36 16.75 13.89 2.33
CA VAL A 36 15.46 13.32 2.67
C VAL A 36 14.55 13.39 1.43
N THR A 37 14.43 12.28 0.70
CA THR A 37 13.57 12.19 -0.47
C THR A 37 12.17 11.82 0.00
N MET A 38 11.33 12.83 0.23
CA MET A 38 9.88 12.64 0.24
C MET A 38 9.47 12.08 -1.12
N HIS A 39 9.08 10.81 -1.20
CA HIS A 39 8.38 10.28 -2.37
C HIS A 39 6.91 10.73 -2.31
N THR A 40 6.72 12.04 -2.47
CA THR A 40 5.41 12.67 -2.59
C THR A 40 5.06 12.81 -4.07
N PHE A 41 3.86 12.41 -4.42
CA PHE A 41 3.33 12.47 -5.77
C PHE A 41 2.01 13.24 -5.76
N VAL A 42 1.76 14.03 -6.79
CA VAL A 42 0.43 14.55 -7.09
C VAL A 42 -0.14 13.67 -8.20
N ILE A 43 -1.22 12.96 -7.88
CA ILE A 43 -1.90 12.05 -8.80
C ILE A 43 -3.23 12.70 -9.21
N PRO A 44 -3.37 13.15 -10.46
CA PRO A 44 -4.62 13.69 -10.95
C PRO A 44 -5.64 12.57 -11.08
N MET A 45 -6.80 12.74 -10.46
CA MET A 45 -7.89 11.78 -10.48
C MET A 45 -8.90 12.14 -11.57
N ALA A 46 -9.63 11.14 -12.06
CA ALA A 46 -10.60 11.30 -13.15
C ALA A 46 -11.78 12.22 -12.81
N ASP A 47 -12.02 12.49 -11.52
CA ASP A 47 -13.03 13.45 -11.04
C ASP A 47 -12.50 14.90 -10.96
N GLY A 48 -11.32 15.16 -11.51
CA GLY A 48 -10.66 16.47 -11.52
C GLY A 48 -9.97 16.83 -10.19
N ASN A 49 -9.96 15.92 -9.22
CA ASN A 49 -9.27 16.15 -7.95
C ASN A 49 -7.79 15.75 -8.03
N ASP A 50 -6.91 16.58 -7.49
CA ASP A 50 -5.49 16.28 -7.37
C ASP A 50 -5.20 15.63 -6.01
N LEU A 51 -4.79 14.37 -6.04
CA LEU A 51 -4.60 13.56 -4.84
C LEU A 51 -3.15 13.58 -4.39
N LEU A 52 -2.89 14.17 -3.22
CA LEU A 52 -1.56 14.18 -2.61
C LEU A 52 -1.21 12.79 -2.08
N THR A 53 -0.28 12.11 -2.74
CA THR A 53 0.11 10.75 -2.41
C THR A 53 1.48 10.72 -1.74
N VAL A 54 1.60 10.03 -0.60
CA VAL A 54 2.85 9.90 0.16
C VAL A 54 3.18 8.43 0.36
N LEU A 55 4.35 7.99 -0.09
CA LEU A 55 4.92 6.68 0.28
C LEU A 55 5.80 6.84 1.52
N VAL A 56 5.42 6.20 2.62
CA VAL A 56 6.11 6.32 3.91
C VAL A 56 7.19 5.23 4.03
N SER A 57 8.46 5.64 4.09
CA SER A 57 9.61 4.73 4.28
C SER A 57 10.48 5.04 5.51
N VAL A 58 10.33 6.20 6.15
CA VAL A 58 11.17 6.65 7.30
C VAL A 58 10.38 7.35 8.41
N LYS A 59 10.93 7.35 9.64
CA LYS A 59 10.28 7.82 10.88
C LYS A 59 9.71 9.24 10.82
N ASN A 60 10.45 10.18 10.24
CA ASN A 60 10.01 11.58 10.15
C ASN A 60 8.75 11.73 9.29
N ASP A 61 8.60 10.89 8.26
CA ASP A 61 7.44 10.89 7.39
C ASP A 61 6.25 10.18 8.03
N THR A 62 6.51 9.18 8.87
CA THR A 62 5.46 8.45 9.60
C THR A 62 4.62 9.39 10.43
N ASP A 63 5.21 10.12 11.39
CA ASP A 63 4.44 10.96 12.31
C ASP A 63 3.69 12.10 11.59
N LEU A 64 4.34 12.74 10.62
CA LEU A 64 3.72 13.79 9.81
C LEU A 64 2.54 13.25 8.98
N SER A 65 2.69 12.06 8.39
CA SER A 65 1.65 11.40 7.61
C SER A 65 0.44 11.04 8.47
N PHE A 66 0.65 10.51 9.68
CA PHE A 66 -0.43 10.24 10.62
C PHE A 66 -1.14 11.52 11.04
N ASN A 67 -0.42 12.56 11.45
CA ASN A 67 -1.03 13.83 11.87
C ASN A 67 -1.88 14.46 10.76
N ARG A 68 -1.39 14.39 9.53
CA ARG A 68 -2.12 14.85 8.33
C ARG A 68 -3.38 14.04 8.08
N LEU A 69 -3.31 12.72 8.21
CA LEU A 69 -4.46 11.85 8.02
C LEU A 69 -5.51 12.05 9.11
N PHE A 70 -5.09 12.20 10.38
CA PHE A 70 -6.00 12.55 11.48
C PHE A 70 -6.67 13.91 11.26
N GLY A 71 -5.92 14.91 10.78
CA GLY A 71 -6.48 16.22 10.47
C GLY A 71 -7.55 16.17 9.38
N ASP A 72 -7.30 15.44 8.29
CA ASP A 72 -8.29 15.22 7.25
C ASP A 72 -9.52 14.45 7.78
N ALA A 73 -9.28 13.40 8.58
CA ALA A 73 -10.33 12.54 9.11
C ALA A 73 -11.22 13.23 10.16
N ALA A 74 -10.77 14.36 10.71
CA ALA A 74 -11.56 15.20 11.61
C ALA A 74 -12.66 15.98 10.86
N ASP A 75 -12.41 16.36 9.60
CA ASP A 75 -13.37 17.01 8.72
C ASP A 75 -14.24 15.97 7.99
N ASP A 76 -13.60 14.95 7.43
CA ASP A 76 -14.25 13.85 6.73
C ASP A 76 -13.95 12.50 7.39
N LYS A 77 -14.91 12.00 8.17
CA LYS A 77 -14.76 10.77 8.94
C LYS A 77 -14.58 9.51 8.08
N VAL A 78 -14.74 9.57 6.75
CA VAL A 78 -14.60 8.41 5.86
C VAL A 78 -13.18 8.32 5.32
N VAL A 79 -12.54 7.17 5.49
CA VAL A 79 -11.20 6.88 4.98
C VAL A 79 -11.23 5.60 4.14
N GLY A 80 -10.86 5.72 2.87
CA GLY A 80 -10.64 4.57 1.99
C GLY A 80 -9.47 3.72 2.49
N PHE A 81 -9.64 2.41 2.49
CA PHE A 81 -8.67 1.44 2.96
C PHE A 81 -8.45 0.36 1.90
N ASP A 82 -7.19 0.00 1.67
CA ASP A 82 -6.83 -1.12 0.82
C ASP A 82 -5.42 -1.65 1.15
N THR A 83 -5.09 -2.85 0.67
CA THR A 83 -3.78 -3.47 0.88
C THR A 83 -3.19 -4.03 -0.39
N GLU A 84 -1.87 -4.18 -0.42
CA GLU A 84 -1.15 -4.87 -1.49
C GLU A 84 -0.23 -5.95 -0.93
N TYR A 85 -0.02 -7.00 -1.73
CA TYR A 85 0.71 -8.19 -1.32
C TYR A 85 2.08 -8.32 -1.98
N SER A 86 3.09 -8.70 -1.21
CA SER A 86 4.33 -9.28 -1.75
C SER A 86 4.32 -10.80 -1.62
N LEU A 87 5.03 -11.47 -2.51
CA LEU A 87 5.23 -12.92 -2.49
C LEU A 87 6.60 -13.23 -1.92
N GLU A 88 6.63 -13.98 -0.81
CA GLU A 88 7.89 -14.38 -0.15
C GLU A 88 8.04 -15.91 -0.14
N PRO A 89 9.20 -16.44 -0.55
CA PRO A 89 9.53 -17.84 -0.37
C PRO A 89 9.67 -18.16 1.12
N LYS A 90 8.96 -19.20 1.60
CA LYS A 90 9.04 -19.69 2.96
C LYS A 90 9.09 -21.20 2.99
N PHE A 91 9.90 -21.77 3.89
CA PHE A 91 9.87 -23.20 4.12
C PHE A 91 8.69 -23.58 5.03
N SER A 92 7.71 -24.29 4.48
CA SER A 92 6.62 -24.87 5.26
C SER A 92 7.08 -26.17 5.91
N ARG A 93 7.09 -26.18 7.25
CA ARG A 93 7.42 -27.39 8.02
C ARG A 93 6.36 -28.48 7.85
N ASP A 94 5.08 -28.08 7.81
CA ASP A 94 3.96 -29.02 7.72
C ASP A 94 3.93 -29.78 6.39
N LEU A 95 4.34 -29.11 5.31
CA LEU A 95 4.41 -29.69 3.96
C LEU A 95 5.80 -30.22 3.60
N ASN A 96 6.80 -29.99 4.46
CA ASN A 96 8.22 -30.26 4.19
C ASN A 96 8.68 -29.74 2.81
N ALA A 97 8.25 -28.54 2.44
CA ALA A 97 8.46 -27.96 1.12
C ALA A 97 8.58 -26.43 1.16
N HIS A 98 9.23 -25.86 0.14
CA HIS A 98 9.20 -24.42 -0.08
C HIS A 98 7.84 -24.02 -0.65
N VAL A 99 7.17 -23.08 0.02
CA VAL A 99 5.90 -22.49 -0.40
C VAL A 99 6.09 -21.00 -0.66
N ILE A 100 5.20 -20.43 -1.47
CA ILE A 100 5.09 -18.98 -1.61
C ILE A 100 4.05 -18.48 -0.62
N GLU A 101 4.49 -17.70 0.35
CA GLU A 101 3.62 -16.99 1.28
C GLU A 101 3.26 -15.63 0.69
N LYS A 102 1.97 -15.31 0.68
CA LYS A 102 1.52 -13.93 0.46
C LYS A 102 1.71 -13.18 1.76
N ILE A 103 2.35 -12.02 1.74
CA ILE A 103 2.46 -11.10 2.89
C ILE A 103 1.87 -9.75 2.52
N ILE A 104 1.27 -9.04 3.48
CA ILE A 104 0.79 -7.69 3.22
C ILE A 104 1.99 -6.75 3.25
N ALA A 105 2.29 -6.15 2.10
CA ALA A 105 3.44 -5.28 1.91
C ALA A 105 3.09 -3.80 2.03
N LEU A 106 1.87 -3.42 1.66
CA LEU A 106 1.39 -2.04 1.78
C LEU A 106 0.01 -2.01 2.42
N VAL A 107 -0.17 -1.03 3.30
CA VAL A 107 -1.48 -0.55 3.76
C VAL A 107 -1.69 0.85 3.18
N LYS A 108 -2.83 1.06 2.54
CA LYS A 108 -3.17 2.29 1.83
C LYS A 108 -4.36 2.94 2.52
N LEU A 109 -4.23 4.21 2.89
CA LEU A 109 -5.29 4.99 3.52
C LEU A 109 -5.52 6.28 2.73
N CYS A 110 -6.74 6.49 2.26
CA CYS A 110 -7.09 7.62 1.40
C CYS A 110 -8.26 8.44 1.95
N THR A 111 -8.12 9.76 1.88
CA THR A 111 -9.16 10.73 2.21
C THR A 111 -9.59 11.44 0.93
N LYS A 112 -10.39 12.51 1.08
CA LYS A 112 -10.67 13.44 -0.01
C LYS A 112 -9.41 13.99 -0.69
N CYS A 113 -8.37 14.29 0.09
CA CYS A 113 -7.26 15.14 -0.38
C CYS A 113 -5.94 14.39 -0.46
N ARG A 114 -5.80 13.25 0.22
CA ARG A 114 -4.53 12.52 0.26
C ARG A 114 -4.68 11.01 0.25
N CYS A 115 -3.65 10.34 -0.22
CA CYS A 115 -3.44 8.91 -0.03
C CYS A 115 -2.08 8.66 0.62
N ILE A 116 -2.05 7.83 1.65
CA ILE A 116 -0.81 7.48 2.35
C ILE A 116 -0.60 5.98 2.21
N LEU A 117 0.56 5.61 1.70
CA LEU A 117 0.98 4.23 1.48
C LEU A 117 2.02 3.90 2.55
N PHE A 118 1.64 3.04 3.49
CA PHE A 118 2.50 2.56 4.56
C PHE A 118 3.10 1.23 4.18
N ARG A 119 4.42 1.19 3.98
CA ARG A 119 5.14 -0.05 3.72
C ARG A 119 5.36 -0.83 5.00
N LEU A 120 4.87 -2.07 5.03
CA LEU A 120 5.05 -3.00 6.14
C LEU A 120 6.33 -3.82 5.98
N ASP A 121 7.46 -3.12 5.89
CA ASP A 121 8.78 -3.74 5.81
C ASP A 121 9.30 -4.08 7.21
N LYS A 122 9.40 -5.39 7.50
CA LYS A 122 9.84 -5.91 8.80
C LYS A 122 11.33 -5.65 9.08
N GLU A 123 12.14 -5.43 8.04
CA GLU A 123 13.56 -5.14 8.18
C GLU A 123 13.82 -3.66 8.51
N ASN A 124 12.81 -2.80 8.35
CA ASN A 124 12.91 -1.39 8.67
C ASN A 124 13.03 -1.17 10.19
N ILE A 125 14.06 -0.43 10.61
CA ILE A 125 14.31 -0.09 12.03
C ILE A 125 13.14 0.66 12.70
N HIS A 126 12.25 1.27 11.92
CA HIS A 126 11.08 2.02 12.39
C HIS A 126 9.78 1.22 12.32
N PHE A 127 9.82 -0.04 11.90
CA PHE A 127 8.65 -0.91 11.72
C PHE A 127 7.77 -0.97 12.98
N VAL A 128 8.36 -1.14 14.17
CA VAL A 128 7.61 -1.18 15.44
C VAL A 128 6.90 0.15 15.74
N HIS A 129 7.51 1.29 15.41
CA HIS A 129 6.88 2.60 15.57
C HIS A 129 5.71 2.78 14.60
N LEU A 130 5.90 2.37 13.34
CA LEU A 130 4.86 2.37 12.32
C LEU A 130 3.64 1.54 12.76
N LEU A 131 3.86 0.31 13.23
CA LEU A 131 2.78 -0.57 13.68
C LEU A 131 2.00 0.03 14.87
N LYS A 132 2.68 0.65 15.84
CA LYS A 132 2.02 1.34 16.96
C LYS A 132 1.13 2.48 16.48
N LYS A 133 1.60 3.27 15.51
CA LYS A 133 0.84 4.39 14.95
C LYS A 133 -0.34 3.93 14.10
N LEU A 134 -0.14 2.91 13.25
CA LEU A 134 -1.23 2.27 12.51
C LEU A 134 -2.29 1.70 13.46
N SER A 135 -1.88 0.96 14.48
CA SER A 135 -2.79 0.38 15.47
C SER A 135 -3.64 1.45 16.16
N ALA A 136 -3.02 2.55 16.63
CA ALA A 136 -3.75 3.64 17.27
C ALA A 136 -4.76 4.32 16.34
N LEU A 137 -4.40 4.52 15.07
CA LEU A 137 -5.29 5.10 14.07
C LEU A 137 -6.45 4.17 13.72
N LEU A 138 -6.15 2.91 13.39
CA LEU A 138 -7.15 1.90 12.98
C LEU A 138 -8.10 1.54 14.13
N ALA A 139 -7.65 1.71 15.38
CA ALA A 139 -8.48 1.54 16.57
C ALA A 139 -9.49 2.68 16.78
N ASN A 140 -9.32 3.84 16.13
CA ASN A 140 -10.21 4.99 16.31
C ASN A 140 -11.60 4.72 15.72
N ARG A 141 -12.63 4.72 16.59
CA ARG A 141 -14.02 4.44 16.21
C ARG A 141 -14.73 5.62 15.54
N ASP A 142 -14.22 6.83 15.70
CA ASP A 142 -14.79 8.02 15.06
C ASP A 142 -14.51 8.07 13.55
N ILE A 143 -13.53 7.29 13.09
CA ILE A 143 -13.15 7.16 11.69
C ILE A 143 -13.83 5.90 11.14
N VAL A 144 -14.52 6.03 10.01
CA VAL A 144 -15.10 4.91 9.26
C VAL A 144 -14.13 4.54 8.14
N PHE A 145 -13.53 3.37 8.24
CA PHE A 145 -12.68 2.83 7.18
C PHE A 145 -13.55 2.06 6.19
N VAL A 146 -13.36 2.32 4.89
CA VAL A 146 -14.17 1.70 3.83
C VAL A 146 -13.26 1.01 2.83
N GLY A 147 -13.61 -0.20 2.42
CA GLY A 147 -12.85 -0.95 1.41
C GLY A 147 -13.74 -1.92 0.65
N VAL A 148 -13.19 -2.52 -0.40
CA VAL A 148 -13.93 -3.47 -1.26
C VAL A 148 -13.25 -4.83 -1.18
N ARG A 149 -13.99 -5.85 -0.71
CA ARG A 149 -13.58 -7.25 -0.60
C ARG A 149 -12.31 -7.42 0.21
N LYS A 150 -12.30 -6.88 1.43
CA LYS A 150 -11.13 -6.82 2.33
C LYS A 150 -11.17 -7.84 3.47
N ARG A 151 -12.19 -8.69 3.60
CA ARG A 151 -12.34 -9.63 4.72
C ARG A 151 -11.08 -10.47 4.98
N ASP A 152 -10.47 -11.04 3.95
CA ASP A 152 -9.25 -11.86 4.07
C ASP A 152 -8.03 -11.00 4.44
N ASP A 153 -7.90 -9.82 3.85
CA ASP A 153 -6.84 -8.85 4.15
C ASP A 153 -6.89 -8.42 5.63
N LEU A 154 -8.08 -8.16 6.16
CA LEU A 154 -8.28 -7.78 7.58
C LEU A 154 -7.90 -8.93 8.52
N ALA A 155 -8.31 -10.16 8.21
CA ALA A 155 -7.92 -11.33 8.99
C ALA A 155 -6.40 -11.50 8.99
N LYS A 156 -5.75 -11.27 7.84
CA LYS A 156 -4.31 -11.37 7.71
C LYS A 156 -3.56 -10.24 8.41
N LEU A 157 -4.03 -9.00 8.33
CA LEU A 157 -3.47 -7.87 9.10
C LEU A 157 -3.49 -8.14 10.60
N ARG A 158 -4.60 -8.68 11.09
CA ARG A 158 -4.74 -9.08 12.48
C ARG A 158 -3.74 -10.17 12.86
N ASN A 159 -3.68 -11.25 12.09
CA ASN A 159 -2.87 -12.41 12.42
C ASN A 159 -1.37 -12.15 12.29
N ASP A 160 -0.96 -11.42 11.25
CA ASP A 160 0.46 -11.26 10.90
C ASP A 160 1.09 -10.01 11.55
N TYR A 161 0.27 -8.99 11.86
CA TYR A 161 0.75 -7.68 12.32
C TYR A 161 0.06 -7.19 13.60
N GLY A 162 -0.98 -7.87 14.10
CA GLY A 162 -1.76 -7.39 15.24
C GLY A 162 -2.57 -6.13 14.95
N LEU A 163 -2.83 -5.83 13.67
CA LEU A 163 -3.57 -4.64 13.24
C LEU A 163 -5.05 -4.99 13.05
N GLU A 164 -5.90 -4.44 13.91
CA GLU A 164 -7.36 -4.54 13.83
C GLU A 164 -7.96 -3.18 13.49
N ILE A 165 -9.00 -3.16 12.64
CA ILE A 165 -9.74 -1.95 12.29
C ILE A 165 -11.06 -1.95 13.05
N SER A 166 -11.23 -0.99 13.96
CA SER A 166 -12.39 -0.94 14.87
C SER A 166 -13.72 -0.66 14.16
N ASN A 167 -13.69 0.11 13.07
CA ASN A 167 -14.88 0.59 12.38
C ASN A 167 -14.68 0.48 10.86
N PHE A 168 -14.77 -0.76 10.36
CA PHE A 168 -14.63 -1.05 8.94
C PHE A 168 -15.99 -1.35 8.30
N VAL A 169 -16.23 -0.78 7.12
CA VAL A 169 -17.40 -1.03 6.29
C VAL A 169 -16.96 -1.69 4.98
N GLU A 170 -17.43 -2.93 4.79
CA GLU A 170 -17.24 -3.67 3.54
C GLU A 170 -18.22 -3.16 2.48
N LEU A 171 -17.69 -2.40 1.51
CA LEU A 171 -18.49 -1.75 0.49
C LEU A 171 -19.16 -2.76 -0.45
N SER A 172 -18.57 -3.94 -0.66
CA SER A 172 -19.21 -4.99 -1.46
C SER A 172 -20.50 -5.49 -0.81
N GLU A 173 -20.56 -5.52 0.51
CA GLU A 173 -21.78 -5.87 1.26
C GLU A 173 -22.74 -4.67 1.32
N LEU A 174 -22.22 -3.46 1.60
CA LEU A 174 -23.04 -2.25 1.69
C LEU A 174 -23.79 -1.94 0.39
N VAL A 175 -23.10 -2.00 -0.76
CA VAL A 175 -23.73 -1.74 -2.06
C VAL A 175 -24.92 -2.69 -2.31
N VAL A 176 -24.77 -3.97 -2.01
CA VAL A 176 -25.84 -4.96 -2.21
C VAL A 176 -27.04 -4.64 -1.32
N SER A 177 -26.80 -4.27 -0.05
CA SER A 177 -27.86 -3.89 0.87
C SER A 177 -28.61 -2.62 0.45
N VAL A 178 -27.90 -1.65 -0.13
CA VAL A 178 -28.44 -0.33 -0.49
C VAL A 178 -29.15 -0.35 -1.86
N LEU A 179 -28.54 -0.97 -2.87
CA LEU A 179 -29.01 -0.88 -4.26
C LEU A 179 -29.73 -2.14 -4.74
N GLY A 180 -29.68 -3.23 -3.98
CA GLY A 180 -30.09 -4.54 -4.44
C GLY A 180 -29.15 -5.11 -5.50
N GLY A 181 -29.37 -6.37 -5.87
CA GLY A 181 -28.58 -7.06 -6.89
C GLY A 181 -27.31 -7.73 -6.33
N PRO A 182 -27.37 -9.03 -6.01
CA PRO A 182 -26.23 -9.77 -5.43
C PRO A 182 -24.94 -9.71 -6.25
N VAL A 183 -25.06 -9.53 -7.58
CA VAL A 183 -23.91 -9.41 -8.49
C VAL A 183 -23.02 -8.21 -8.17
N LEU A 184 -23.57 -7.12 -7.61
CA LEU A 184 -22.76 -5.95 -7.28
C LEU A 184 -21.72 -6.25 -6.18
N GLY A 185 -21.99 -7.23 -5.30
CA GLY A 185 -21.05 -7.65 -4.28
C GLY A 185 -19.81 -8.37 -4.84
N THR A 186 -19.81 -8.76 -6.12
CA THR A 186 -18.64 -9.38 -6.76
C THR A 186 -17.70 -8.37 -7.39
N TYR A 187 -18.13 -7.12 -7.57
CA TYR A 187 -17.36 -6.09 -8.27
C TYR A 187 -16.18 -5.61 -7.42
N GLY A 188 -15.06 -5.31 -8.08
CA GLY A 188 -13.94 -4.59 -7.51
C GLY A 188 -14.22 -3.09 -7.35
N ALA A 189 -13.32 -2.37 -6.69
CA ALA A 189 -13.51 -0.94 -6.40
C ALA A 189 -13.72 -0.09 -7.65
N ARG A 190 -12.96 -0.34 -8.72
CA ARG A 190 -13.11 0.38 -10.00
C ARG A 190 -14.41 0.07 -10.71
N GLU A 191 -14.80 -1.21 -10.72
CA GLU A 191 -16.05 -1.67 -11.33
C GLU A 191 -17.26 -1.07 -10.61
N LEU A 192 -17.26 -1.07 -9.27
CA LEU A 192 -18.28 -0.41 -8.47
C LEU A 192 -18.32 1.10 -8.73
N ALA A 193 -17.16 1.75 -8.79
CA ALA A 193 -17.13 3.20 -8.99
C ALA A 193 -17.59 3.61 -10.39
N SER A 194 -17.30 2.78 -11.40
CA SER A 194 -17.81 2.94 -12.77
C SER A 194 -19.32 2.74 -12.82
N TYR A 195 -19.84 1.66 -12.20
CA TYR A 195 -21.29 1.41 -12.11
C TYR A 195 -22.05 2.57 -11.46
N LEU A 196 -21.49 3.15 -10.40
CA LEU A 196 -22.06 4.29 -9.68
C LEU A 196 -21.80 5.64 -10.35
N ARG A 197 -21.14 5.65 -11.51
CA ARG A 197 -20.80 6.86 -12.29
C ARG A 197 -20.02 7.91 -11.50
N PHE A 198 -19.18 7.51 -10.54
CA PHE A 198 -18.28 8.44 -9.84
C PHE A 198 -17.10 8.88 -10.68
N PHE A 199 -16.70 8.02 -11.61
CA PHE A 199 -15.61 8.28 -12.53
C PHE A 199 -16.14 7.91 -13.91
N GLU A 200 -16.46 8.90 -14.73
CA GLU A 200 -16.80 8.63 -16.13
C GLU A 200 -15.65 7.94 -16.86
N ILE A 201 -14.42 7.99 -16.33
CA ILE A 201 -13.24 7.38 -16.94
C ILE A 201 -12.27 6.91 -15.84
N LEU A 202 -12.57 5.81 -15.15
CA LEU A 202 -11.46 4.95 -14.70
C LEU A 202 -10.99 4.20 -15.96
N ASN A 203 -9.97 4.74 -16.61
CA ASN A 203 -9.38 4.11 -17.79
C ASN A 203 -8.97 2.66 -17.41
N PRO A 204 -9.56 1.62 -18.03
CA PRO A 204 -9.24 0.21 -17.75
C PRO A 204 -7.79 -0.17 -18.11
N GLU A 205 -7.01 0.75 -18.69
CA GLU A 205 -5.61 0.50 -19.10
C GLU A 205 -4.62 0.33 -17.94
N THR A 206 -5.02 0.52 -16.70
CA THR A 206 -4.17 0.19 -15.55
C THR A 206 -4.23 -1.31 -15.31
N ARG A 207 -3.44 -2.07 -16.09
CA ARG A 207 -3.26 -3.52 -15.97
C ARG A 207 -3.14 -3.92 -14.49
N PRO A 208 -3.82 -4.99 -14.04
CA PRO A 208 -3.53 -5.58 -12.75
C PRO A 208 -2.07 -6.07 -12.81
N PHE A 209 -1.20 -5.33 -12.14
CA PHE A 209 0.20 -5.69 -12.03
C PHE A 209 0.34 -6.79 -10.97
N LEU A 210 -0.07 -8.01 -11.34
CA LEU A 210 0.00 -9.20 -10.50
C LEU A 210 1.44 -9.58 -10.08
N LEU A 211 2.45 -8.83 -10.52
CA LEU A 211 3.88 -9.10 -10.35
C LEU A 211 4.67 -7.93 -9.74
N ILE A 212 4.02 -6.92 -9.13
CA ILE A 212 4.76 -5.86 -8.42
C ILE A 212 5.30 -6.40 -7.10
N ILE A 213 6.59 -6.21 -6.88
CA ILE A 213 7.21 -6.36 -5.56
C ILE A 213 6.99 -5.04 -4.83
N TRP A 214 5.93 -4.96 -4.03
CA TRP A 214 5.55 -3.71 -3.37
C TRP A 214 6.52 -3.26 -2.26
N LEU A 215 7.37 -4.19 -1.81
CA LEU A 215 8.50 -3.90 -0.92
C LEU A 215 9.71 -3.30 -1.64
N ASP A 216 9.72 -3.24 -2.97
CA ASP A 216 10.81 -2.63 -3.73
C ASP A 216 10.89 -1.12 -3.47
N ASN A 217 12.07 -0.60 -3.15
CA ASN A 217 12.34 0.82 -2.94
C ASN A 217 12.16 1.68 -4.20
N SER A 218 12.02 1.08 -5.39
CA SER A 218 11.97 1.75 -6.69
C SER A 218 10.58 1.81 -7.34
N LEU A 219 9.50 1.87 -6.54
CA LEU A 219 8.14 2.00 -7.08
C LEU A 219 8.01 3.23 -7.99
N ASN A 220 7.59 3.01 -9.23
CA ASN A 220 7.42 4.07 -10.22
C ASN A 220 6.03 4.73 -10.09
N ARG A 221 5.86 5.89 -10.76
CA ARG A 221 4.63 6.69 -10.68
C ARG A 221 3.39 5.91 -11.13
N GLU A 222 3.50 5.04 -12.13
CA GLU A 222 2.37 4.25 -12.63
C GLU A 222 1.91 3.21 -11.61
N GLN A 223 2.87 2.55 -10.94
CA GLN A 223 2.59 1.60 -9.86
C GLN A 223 1.89 2.31 -8.69
N ILE A 224 2.39 3.49 -8.28
CA ILE A 224 1.77 4.31 -7.24
C ILE A 224 0.36 4.75 -7.64
N MET A 225 0.18 5.22 -8.87
CA MET A 225 -1.12 5.63 -9.40
C MET A 225 -2.13 4.46 -9.40
N CYS A 226 -1.71 3.28 -9.83
CA CYS A 226 -2.54 2.08 -9.77
C CYS A 226 -2.94 1.74 -8.33
N ALA A 227 -1.98 1.79 -7.41
CA ALA A 227 -2.20 1.47 -5.99
C ALA A 227 -3.24 2.40 -5.35
N VAL A 228 -3.17 3.71 -5.61
CA VAL A 228 -4.06 4.68 -4.97
C VAL A 228 -5.45 4.76 -5.59
N THR A 229 -5.58 4.38 -6.87
CA THR A 229 -6.86 4.48 -7.59
C THR A 229 -7.95 3.65 -6.92
N ASP A 230 -7.63 2.42 -6.49
CA ASP A 230 -8.62 1.52 -5.87
C ASP A 230 -9.05 2.02 -4.49
N THR A 231 -8.10 2.52 -3.70
CA THR A 231 -8.35 3.05 -2.37
C THR A 231 -9.14 4.37 -2.43
N TYR A 232 -8.84 5.25 -3.40
CA TYR A 232 -9.61 6.48 -3.61
C TYR A 232 -11.03 6.19 -4.13
N ALA A 233 -11.18 5.20 -5.02
CA ALA A 233 -12.49 4.74 -5.45
C ALA A 233 -13.32 4.24 -4.27
N ALA A 234 -12.73 3.43 -3.38
CA ALA A 234 -13.40 2.99 -2.15
C ALA A 234 -13.83 4.18 -1.27
N TYR A 235 -12.94 5.17 -1.04
CA TYR A 235 -13.29 6.39 -0.32
C TYR A 235 -14.52 7.10 -0.94
N LYS A 236 -14.52 7.34 -2.25
CA LYS A 236 -15.63 8.04 -2.95
C LYS A 236 -16.95 7.28 -2.87
N ILE A 237 -16.91 5.96 -3.06
CA ILE A 237 -18.09 5.09 -2.93
C ILE A 237 -18.62 5.16 -1.50
N GLY A 238 -17.76 4.93 -0.50
CA GLY A 238 -18.14 4.95 0.90
C GLY A 238 -18.71 6.30 1.32
N LYS A 239 -18.07 7.40 0.92
CA LYS A 239 -18.54 8.76 1.19
C LYS A 239 -19.98 8.95 0.69
N LYS A 240 -20.25 8.59 -0.56
CA LYS A 240 -21.60 8.72 -1.13
C LYS A 240 -22.62 7.84 -0.42
N LEU A 241 -22.33 6.56 -0.20
CA LEU A 241 -23.30 5.61 0.35
C LEU A 241 -23.61 5.89 1.83
N LEU A 242 -22.62 6.37 2.59
CA LEU A 242 -22.78 6.65 4.02
C LEU A 242 -23.42 8.01 4.29
N GLU A 243 -23.23 9.01 3.42
CA GLU A 243 -23.82 10.34 3.57
C GLU A 243 -25.22 10.46 2.97
N ASP A 244 -25.49 9.71 1.89
CA ASP A 244 -26.71 9.88 1.14
C ASP A 244 -27.88 9.14 1.81
N ARG A 245 -28.71 9.91 2.51
CA ARG A 245 -29.90 9.42 3.20
C ARG A 245 -31.03 9.00 2.24
N SER A 246 -30.95 9.32 0.95
CA SER A 246 -32.00 8.98 -0.02
C SER A 246 -32.13 7.47 -0.27
N TRP A 247 -31.04 6.72 -0.08
CA TRP A 247 -31.02 5.26 -0.22
C TRP A 247 -31.77 4.51 0.88
N LYS A 248 -32.09 5.16 2.01
CA LYS A 248 -32.86 4.54 3.11
C LYS A 248 -34.35 4.34 2.80
N TRP A 249 -34.83 4.84 1.67
CA TRP A 249 -36.26 4.86 1.30
C TRP A 249 -36.58 4.06 0.03
N LEU A 250 -35.65 3.21 -0.44
CA LEU A 250 -35.85 2.34 -1.61
C LEU A 250 -36.21 0.88 -1.25
N HIS A 251 -36.85 0.67 -0.09
CA HIS A 251 -37.47 -0.60 0.29
C HIS A 251 -38.99 -0.53 0.20
#